data_AF-A0A848D9C5-F1
#
_entry.id   AF-A0A848D9C5-F1
#
_cell.length_a   1.000
_cell.length_b   1.000
_cell.length_c   1.000
_cell.angle_alpha   90.00
_cell.angle_beta   90.00
_cell.angle_gamma   90.00
#
_symmetry.space_group_name_H-M   'P 1'
#
loop_
_entity.id
_entity.type
_entity.pdbx_description
1 polymer ?
#
loop_
_entity_poly.entity_id
_entity_poly.type
_entity_poly.pdbx_seq_one_letter_code
_entity_poly.pdbx_strand_id
1 'polypeptide(L)'
;MNDEISDYEVRYSRAGEAYILRGLADEILNEFGVETAEKIFYNTGRKLGEAFASKKGTGYDPVQALEILKKHSIRGDYYTIGILGGFVGKEGETVTNIQIVNCVLQRVVGIEFTKRPMLCKVTKGYIEGVLSKLTGLDVKEEISRSEKDPFPTCYGRITFSKKTE
;
A
#
# COMPACT_ATOMS: atom_id res chain seq x y z
N MET A 1 19.73 13.10 36.10
CA MET A 1 19.99 12.37 34.85
C MET A 1 18.82 12.77 33.96
N ASN A 2 19.04 13.73 33.06
CA ASN A 2 17.98 14.24 32.21
C ASN A 2 17.70 13.18 31.15
N ASP A 3 16.52 12.58 31.21
CA ASP A 3 15.97 11.80 30.12
C ASP A 3 15.68 12.77 28.97
N GLU A 4 16.70 12.99 28.14
CA GLU A 4 16.50 13.53 26.80
C GLU A 4 15.72 12.47 26.01
N ILE A 5 14.39 12.49 26.17
CA ILE A 5 13.47 11.96 25.16
C ILE A 5 13.90 12.67 23.88
N SER A 6 14.60 11.96 23.00
CA SER A 6 15.12 12.57 21.79
C SER A 6 13.94 13.22 21.05
N ASP A 7 14.15 14.37 20.41
CA ASP A 7 13.14 15.03 19.57
C ASP A 7 12.49 14.08 18.52
N TYR A 8 13.09 12.90 18.32
CA TYR A 8 12.61 11.79 17.52
C TYR A 8 11.41 11.03 18.14
N GLU A 9 11.40 10.80 19.45
CA GLU A 9 10.29 10.12 20.15
C GLU A 9 9.06 11.05 20.31
N VAL A 10 9.30 12.36 20.42
CA VAL A 10 8.23 13.37 20.57
C VAL A 10 7.46 13.61 19.26
N ARG A 11 8.09 13.46 18.09
CA ARG A 11 7.43 13.76 16.80
C ARG A 11 6.47 12.70 16.26
N TYR A 12 6.52 11.46 16.78
CA TYR A 12 5.69 10.35 16.25
C TYR A 12 5.24 9.33 17.31
N SER A 13 4.85 9.77 18.51
CA SER A 13 4.10 8.91 19.44
C SER A 13 2.68 8.65 18.91
N ARG A 14 2.55 7.85 17.83
CA ARG A 14 1.28 7.26 17.36
C ARG A 14 1.00 5.92 18.06
N ALA A 15 1.46 5.80 19.30
CA ALA A 15 1.36 4.57 20.08
C ALA A 15 -0.09 4.16 20.31
N GLY A 16 -0.99 5.13 20.48
CA GLY A 16 -2.43 4.90 20.61
C GLY A 16 -3.04 4.32 19.33
N GLU A 17 -2.78 4.92 18.18
CA GLU A 17 -3.26 4.42 16.88
C GLU A 17 -2.67 3.04 16.56
N ALA A 18 -1.40 2.82 16.90
CA ALA A 18 -0.76 1.52 16.78
C ALA A 18 -1.47 0.46 17.60
N TYR A 19 -1.79 0.78 18.86
CA TYR A 19 -2.50 -0.12 19.77
C TYR A 19 -3.91 -0.45 19.26
N ILE A 20 -4.67 0.57 18.82
CA ILE A 20 -6.02 0.39 18.28
C ILE A 20 -5.99 -0.46 17.01
N LEU A 21 -5.10 -0.15 16.05
CA LEU A 21 -5.01 -0.90 14.80
C LEU A 21 -4.59 -2.36 15.02
N ARG A 22 -3.67 -2.62 15.97
CA ARG A 22 -3.28 -3.98 16.35
C ARG A 22 -4.45 -4.73 16.96
N GLY A 23 -5.11 -4.15 17.96
CA GLY A 23 -6.26 -4.78 18.63
C GLY A 23 -7.38 -5.12 17.65
N LEU A 24 -7.75 -4.20 16.75
CA LEU A 24 -8.76 -4.47 15.73
C LEU A 24 -8.32 -5.55 14.73
N ALA A 25 -7.05 -5.57 14.33
CA ALA A 25 -6.54 -6.59 13.43
C ALA A 25 -6.52 -7.98 14.08
N ASP A 26 -6.16 -8.05 15.35
CA ASP A 26 -6.14 -9.29 16.13
C ASP A 26 -7.56 -9.83 16.33
N GLU A 27 -8.53 -8.97 16.67
CA GLU A 27 -9.94 -9.38 16.79
C GLU A 27 -10.49 -9.94 15.47
N ILE A 28 -10.26 -9.25 14.35
CA ILE A 28 -10.69 -9.73 13.02
C ILE A 28 -10.01 -11.06 12.67
N LEU A 29 -8.73 -11.21 13.00
CA LEU A 29 -7.99 -12.44 12.75
C LEU A 29 -8.52 -13.61 13.59
N ASN A 30 -8.75 -13.38 14.88
CA ASN A 30 -9.19 -14.41 15.82
C ASN A 30 -10.60 -14.90 15.49
N GLU A 31 -11.49 -14.00 15.11
CA GLU A 31 -12.89 -14.33 14.80
C GLU A 31 -13.04 -15.03 13.44
N PHE A 32 -12.34 -14.54 12.41
CA PHE A 32 -12.60 -14.97 11.01
C PHE A 32 -11.49 -15.83 10.39
N GLY A 33 -10.35 -15.97 11.07
CA GLY A 33 -9.17 -16.65 10.56
C GLY A 33 -8.39 -15.82 9.52
N VAL A 34 -7.16 -16.28 9.23
CA VAL A 34 -6.17 -15.53 8.43
C VAL A 34 -6.69 -15.19 7.03
N GLU A 35 -7.24 -16.16 6.29
CA GLU A 35 -7.64 -15.96 4.90
C GLU A 35 -8.75 -14.90 4.77
N THR A 36 -9.75 -14.97 5.64
CA THR A 36 -10.86 -14.03 5.65
C THR A 36 -10.41 -12.65 6.10
N ALA A 37 -9.56 -12.57 7.14
CA ALA A 37 -8.98 -11.31 7.59
C ALA A 37 -8.19 -10.62 6.46
N GLU A 38 -7.34 -11.35 5.73
CA GLU A 38 -6.61 -10.80 4.58
C GLU A 38 -7.56 -10.27 3.49
N LYS A 39 -8.65 -10.99 3.18
CA LYS A 39 -9.68 -10.54 2.24
C LYS A 39 -10.37 -9.27 2.73
N ILE A 40 -10.71 -9.16 4.01
CA ILE A 40 -11.34 -7.97 4.60
C ILE A 40 -10.43 -6.76 4.45
N PHE A 41 -9.15 -6.87 4.84
CA PHE A 41 -8.19 -5.78 4.72
C PHE A 41 -7.93 -5.39 3.26
N TYR A 42 -7.76 -6.37 2.38
CA TYR A 42 -7.62 -6.15 0.95
C TYR A 42 -8.82 -5.40 0.36
N ASN A 43 -10.04 -5.90 0.58
CA ASN A 43 -11.26 -5.30 0.06
C ASN A 43 -11.51 -3.90 0.63
N THR A 44 -11.14 -3.66 1.88
CA THR A 44 -11.18 -2.33 2.49
C THR A 44 -10.28 -1.36 1.73
N GLY A 45 -9.02 -1.75 1.52
CA GLY A 45 -8.08 -0.98 0.71
C GLY A 45 -8.61 -0.70 -0.69
N ARG A 46 -9.10 -1.75 -1.37
CA ARG A 46 -9.61 -1.67 -2.73
C ARG A 46 -10.76 -0.70 -2.88
N LYS A 47 -11.75 -0.77 -2.00
CA LYS A 47 -12.89 0.18 -2.00
C LYS A 47 -12.42 1.62 -1.82
N LEU A 48 -11.46 1.87 -0.92
CA LEU A 48 -10.89 3.21 -0.73
C LEU A 48 -10.16 3.71 -1.98
N GLY A 49 -9.39 2.84 -2.64
CA GLY A 49 -8.70 3.17 -3.88
C GLY A 49 -9.65 3.47 -5.04
N GLU A 50 -10.66 2.63 -5.23
CA GLU A 50 -11.70 2.83 -6.26
C GLU A 50 -12.50 4.13 -6.03
N ALA A 51 -12.81 4.45 -4.76
CA ALA A 51 -13.48 5.70 -4.40
C ALA A 51 -12.61 6.94 -4.70
N PHE A 52 -11.30 6.86 -4.48
CA PHE A 52 -10.36 7.91 -4.89
C PHE A 52 -10.34 8.07 -6.42
N ALA A 53 -10.18 6.97 -7.16
CA ALA A 53 -10.08 6.98 -8.62
C ALA A 53 -11.37 7.49 -9.29
N SER A 54 -12.53 7.20 -8.70
CA SER A 54 -13.84 7.65 -9.22
C SER A 54 -13.95 9.18 -9.29
N LYS A 55 -13.19 9.92 -8.48
CA LYS A 55 -13.12 11.40 -8.52
C LYS A 55 -12.20 11.94 -9.62
N LYS A 56 -11.45 11.07 -10.29
CA LYS A 56 -10.45 11.43 -11.32
C LYS A 56 -10.90 11.07 -12.73
N GLY A 57 -11.77 10.07 -12.89
CA GLY A 57 -12.21 9.56 -14.18
C GLY A 57 -11.59 8.19 -14.51
N THR A 58 -11.79 7.71 -15.73
CA THR A 58 -11.31 6.40 -16.21
C THR A 58 -10.77 6.50 -17.63
N GLY A 59 -10.03 5.48 -18.09
CA GLY A 59 -9.49 5.42 -19.47
C GLY A 59 -8.06 5.93 -19.60
N TYR A 60 -7.34 6.04 -18.49
CA TYR A 60 -5.92 6.39 -18.48
C TYR A 60 -5.07 5.21 -18.92
N ASP A 61 -3.97 5.46 -19.63
CA ASP A 61 -2.95 4.44 -19.83
C ASP A 61 -2.22 4.12 -18.49
N PRO A 62 -1.52 2.98 -18.39
CA PRO A 62 -0.81 2.60 -17.15
C PRO A 62 0.16 3.66 -16.63
N VAL A 63 0.87 4.37 -17.50
CA VAL A 63 1.86 5.38 -17.10
C VAL A 63 1.16 6.60 -16.50
N GLN A 64 0.10 7.08 -17.15
CA GLN A 64 -0.73 8.17 -16.65
C GLN A 64 -1.38 7.82 -15.30
N ALA A 65 -1.91 6.61 -15.16
CA ALA A 65 -2.54 6.16 -13.93
C ALA A 65 -1.54 6.11 -12.76
N LEU A 66 -0.31 5.63 -12.99
CA LEU A 66 0.76 5.62 -11.99
C LEU A 66 1.16 7.04 -11.58
N GLU A 67 1.25 7.98 -12.52
CA GLU A 67 1.56 9.37 -12.21
C GLU A 67 0.45 10.06 -11.40
N ILE A 68 -0.82 9.73 -11.64
CA ILE A 68 -1.94 10.19 -10.82
C ILE A 68 -1.81 9.64 -9.39
N LEU A 69 -1.55 8.34 -9.25
CA LEU A 69 -1.36 7.69 -7.95
C LEU A 69 -0.18 8.31 -7.18
N LYS A 70 0.96 8.50 -7.85
CA LYS A 70 2.17 9.13 -7.30
C LYS A 70 1.89 10.53 -6.76
N LYS A 71 1.25 11.39 -7.55
CA LYS A 71 0.89 12.76 -7.13
C LYS A 71 -0.04 12.79 -5.92
N HIS A 72 -0.95 11.82 -5.82
CA HIS A 72 -1.82 11.71 -4.65
C HIS A 72 -1.08 11.22 -3.41
N SER A 73 -0.23 10.20 -3.57
CA SER A 73 0.54 9.60 -2.48
C SER A 73 1.38 10.65 -1.72
N ILE A 74 2.00 11.58 -2.45
CA ILE A 74 2.77 12.70 -1.91
C ILE A 74 1.93 13.64 -1.03
N ARG A 75 0.64 13.80 -1.34
CA ARG A 75 -0.27 14.72 -0.63
C ARG A 75 -1.08 14.04 0.47
N GLY A 76 -1.19 12.71 0.45
CA GLY A 76 -2.12 11.96 1.30
C GLY A 76 -1.51 11.42 2.60
N ASP A 77 -0.21 11.60 2.83
CA ASP A 77 0.57 11.11 3.99
C ASP A 77 0.43 9.61 4.31
N TYR A 78 -0.17 8.84 3.40
CA TYR A 78 -0.46 7.41 3.56
C TYR A 78 0.72 6.54 3.12
N TYR A 79 1.37 6.87 2.00
CA TYR A 79 2.68 6.39 1.55
C TYR A 79 3.16 7.29 0.42
N THR A 80 4.42 7.17 0.01
CA THR A 80 4.92 7.73 -1.26
C THR A 80 5.35 6.60 -2.17
N ILE A 81 4.89 6.61 -3.42
CA ILE A 81 5.30 5.62 -4.43
C ILE A 81 6.30 6.23 -5.43
N GLY A 82 7.45 5.58 -5.58
CA GLY A 82 8.44 5.86 -6.60
C GLY A 82 8.40 4.82 -7.70
N ILE A 83 8.55 5.26 -8.95
CA ILE A 83 8.69 4.38 -10.11
C ILE A 83 10.18 4.22 -10.39
N LEU A 84 10.66 2.97 -10.40
CA LEU A 84 12.08 2.64 -10.61
C LEU A 84 12.41 2.30 -12.07
N GLY A 85 11.38 2.02 -12.88
CA GLY A 85 11.50 1.63 -14.28
C GLY A 85 10.38 0.67 -14.66
N GLY A 86 10.21 0.41 -15.95
CA GLY A 86 9.19 -0.51 -16.44
C GLY A 86 9.61 -1.23 -17.72
N PHE A 87 8.93 -2.32 -18.02
CA PHE A 87 9.11 -3.12 -19.22
C PHE A 87 7.78 -3.74 -19.65
N VAL A 88 7.70 -4.18 -20.91
CA VAL A 88 6.56 -4.95 -21.40
C VAL A 88 6.79 -6.41 -21.02
N GLY A 89 5.87 -6.98 -20.25
CA GLY A 89 5.87 -8.37 -19.80
C GLY A 89 5.44 -9.33 -20.90
N LYS A 90 5.13 -10.57 -20.50
CA LYS A 90 4.57 -11.56 -21.42
C LYS A 90 3.18 -11.12 -21.85
N GLU A 91 2.75 -11.53 -23.05
CA GLU A 91 1.37 -11.32 -23.52
C GLU A 91 0.93 -9.84 -23.57
N GLY A 92 1.88 -8.91 -23.66
CA GLY A 92 1.60 -7.47 -23.75
C GLY A 92 1.29 -6.79 -22.41
N GLU A 93 1.55 -7.44 -21.28
CA GLU A 93 1.44 -6.84 -19.95
C GLU A 93 2.36 -5.61 -19.82
N THR A 94 1.94 -4.59 -19.06
CA THR A 94 2.84 -3.51 -18.65
C THR A 94 3.30 -3.79 -17.23
N VAL A 95 4.61 -3.95 -17.02
CA VAL A 95 5.20 -4.21 -15.70
C VAL A 95 6.03 -3.02 -15.27
N THR A 96 5.74 -2.48 -14.08
CA THR A 96 6.46 -1.34 -13.51
C THR A 96 7.07 -1.72 -12.17
N ASN A 97 8.39 -1.58 -12.05
CA ASN A 97 9.08 -1.71 -10.77
C ASN A 97 8.84 -0.47 -9.92
N ILE A 98 8.50 -0.67 -8.65
CA ILE A 98 8.13 0.39 -7.73
C ILE A 98 8.91 0.30 -6.42
N GLN A 99 8.99 1.44 -5.75
CA GLN A 99 9.32 1.53 -4.33
C GLN A 99 8.20 2.24 -3.60
N ILE A 100 7.84 1.76 -2.42
CA ILE A 100 6.88 2.39 -1.51
C ILE A 100 7.66 2.81 -0.27
N VAL A 101 7.67 4.10 0.01
CA VAL A 101 8.34 4.69 1.17
C VAL A 101 7.31 5.34 2.09
N ASN A 102 7.68 5.54 3.36
CA ASN A 102 6.86 6.27 4.34
C ASN A 102 5.42 5.72 4.50
N CYS A 103 5.24 4.40 4.38
CA CYS A 103 3.94 3.76 4.59
C CYS A 103 3.43 4.00 6.00
N VAL A 104 2.26 4.63 6.14
CA VAL A 104 1.69 5.00 7.43
C VAL A 104 1.43 3.78 8.31
N LEU A 105 1.05 2.65 7.73
CA LEU A 105 0.84 1.42 8.48
C LEU A 105 2.14 0.94 9.13
N GLN A 106 3.26 1.05 8.42
CA GLN A 106 4.57 0.71 8.97
C GLN A 106 5.04 1.75 10.00
N ARG A 107 4.78 3.05 9.76
CA ARG A 107 5.11 4.11 10.73
C ARG A 107 4.32 3.98 12.03
N VAL A 108 3.06 3.58 11.95
CA VAL A 108 2.16 3.47 13.10
C VAL A 108 2.39 2.14 13.81
N VAL A 109 2.31 1.03 13.11
CA VAL A 109 2.31 -0.32 13.72
C VAL A 109 3.73 -0.85 13.96
N GLY A 110 4.77 -0.22 13.39
CA GLY A 110 6.16 -0.61 13.62
C GLY A 110 6.60 -1.86 12.85
N ILE A 111 7.91 -2.13 12.90
CA ILE A 111 8.58 -3.07 12.00
C ILE A 111 8.30 -4.54 12.33
N GLU A 112 7.88 -4.87 13.56
CA GLU A 112 7.57 -6.26 13.94
C GLU A 112 6.40 -6.84 13.13
N PHE A 113 5.54 -5.98 12.60
CA PHE A 113 4.43 -6.35 11.71
C PHE A 113 4.87 -6.71 10.28
N THR A 114 6.11 -6.38 9.88
CA THR A 114 6.63 -6.71 8.53
C THR A 114 6.76 -8.21 8.29
N LYS A 115 6.81 -9.02 9.34
CA LYS A 115 6.95 -10.48 9.21
C LYS A 115 5.66 -11.17 8.73
N ARG A 116 4.48 -10.54 8.84
CA ARG A 116 3.19 -10.99 8.28
C ARG A 116 2.14 -9.86 8.24
N PRO A 117 2.07 -9.00 7.21
CA PRO A 117 1.24 -7.82 7.34
C PRO A 117 -0.12 -8.00 6.65
N MET A 118 -1.08 -8.58 7.37
CA MET A 118 -2.50 -8.52 6.96
C MET A 118 -2.93 -7.07 6.73
N LEU A 119 -2.42 -6.13 7.54
CA LEU A 119 -2.64 -4.70 7.37
C LEU A 119 -2.07 -4.17 6.04
N CYS A 120 -0.93 -4.67 5.54
CA CYS A 120 -0.41 -4.25 4.23
C CYS A 120 -1.32 -4.68 3.07
N LYS A 121 -2.25 -5.63 3.28
CA LYS A 121 -3.28 -5.93 2.29
C LYS A 121 -4.16 -4.71 2.02
N VAL A 122 -4.33 -3.80 2.98
CA VAL A 122 -5.00 -2.51 2.76
C VAL A 122 -4.23 -1.67 1.74
N THR A 123 -2.93 -1.48 1.90
CA THR A 123 -2.11 -0.71 0.94
C THR A 123 -2.11 -1.37 -0.43
N LYS A 124 -1.96 -2.68 -0.49
CA LYS A 124 -2.03 -3.46 -1.73
C LYS A 124 -3.37 -3.26 -2.44
N GLY A 125 -4.47 -3.52 -1.73
CA GLY A 125 -5.82 -3.37 -2.26
C GLY A 125 -6.08 -1.94 -2.72
N TYR A 126 -5.62 -0.94 -1.96
CA TYR A 126 -5.71 0.46 -2.36
C TYR A 126 -5.02 0.73 -3.68
N ILE A 127 -3.75 0.36 -3.84
CA ILE A 127 -2.98 0.56 -5.07
C ILE A 127 -3.68 -0.11 -6.26
N GLU A 128 -4.03 -1.40 -6.12
CA GLU A 128 -4.69 -2.16 -7.18
C GLU A 128 -6.08 -1.57 -7.51
N GLY A 129 -6.84 -1.16 -6.51
CA GLY A 129 -8.16 -0.54 -6.68
C GLY A 129 -8.10 0.80 -7.42
N VAL A 130 -7.13 1.67 -7.06
CA VAL A 130 -6.93 2.93 -7.79
C VAL A 130 -6.59 2.65 -9.25
N LEU A 131 -5.57 1.83 -9.49
CA LEU A 131 -5.00 1.66 -10.83
C LEU A 131 -5.93 0.87 -11.74
N SER A 132 -6.59 -0.18 -11.25
CA SER A 132 -7.58 -0.92 -12.03
C SER A 132 -8.78 -0.05 -12.39
N LYS A 133 -9.22 0.84 -11.50
CA LYS A 133 -10.31 1.77 -11.80
C LYS A 133 -9.91 2.83 -12.83
N LEU A 134 -8.71 3.41 -12.70
CA LEU A 134 -8.21 4.43 -13.64
C LEU A 134 -7.99 3.87 -15.05
N THR A 135 -7.44 2.65 -15.16
CA THR A 135 -7.03 2.06 -16.44
C THR A 135 -8.09 1.14 -17.06
N GLY A 136 -9.00 0.59 -16.26
CA GLY A 136 -9.92 -0.47 -16.68
C GLY A 136 -9.27 -1.86 -16.81
N LEU A 137 -7.96 -1.97 -16.57
CA LEU A 137 -7.18 -3.20 -16.63
C LEU A 137 -7.28 -4.00 -15.32
N ASP A 138 -6.89 -5.26 -15.38
CA ASP A 138 -6.54 -5.98 -14.16
C ASP A 138 -5.14 -5.52 -13.69
N VAL A 139 -4.99 -5.35 -12.38
CA VAL A 139 -3.77 -4.79 -11.79
C VAL A 139 -3.36 -5.63 -10.59
N LYS A 140 -2.11 -6.10 -10.63
CA LYS A 140 -1.51 -6.88 -9.55
C LYS A 140 -0.28 -6.18 -9.00
N GLU A 141 -0.27 -5.99 -7.68
CA GLU A 141 0.86 -5.47 -6.92
C GLU A 141 1.56 -6.61 -6.17
N GLU A 142 2.88 -6.67 -6.30
CA GLU A 142 3.72 -7.67 -5.64
C GLU A 142 4.97 -7.03 -5.02
N ILE A 143 5.00 -6.92 -3.68
CA ILE A 143 6.21 -6.60 -2.92
C ILE A 143 7.14 -7.82 -2.86
N SER A 144 8.38 -7.64 -3.28
CA SER A 144 9.43 -8.67 -3.29
C SER A 144 10.40 -8.56 -2.11
N ARG A 145 10.64 -7.34 -1.61
CA ARG A 145 11.50 -7.10 -0.44
C ARG A 145 11.06 -5.88 0.36
N SER A 146 11.37 -5.88 1.65
CA SER A 146 11.17 -4.73 2.54
C SER A 146 12.46 -4.47 3.31
N GLU A 147 13.00 -3.27 3.20
CA GLU A 147 14.22 -2.84 3.88
C GLU A 147 13.87 -2.05 5.15
N LYS A 148 14.71 -2.17 6.18
CA LYS A 148 14.38 -1.71 7.54
C LYS A 148 14.82 -0.28 7.88
N ASP A 149 15.75 0.33 7.15
CA ASP A 149 16.46 1.54 7.60
C ASP A 149 16.70 2.54 6.46
N PRO A 150 16.61 3.88 6.67
CA PRO A 150 16.08 4.62 7.83
C PRO A 150 14.56 4.82 7.83
N PHE A 151 13.89 4.48 6.71
CA PHE A 151 12.44 4.41 6.62
C PHE A 151 12.07 3.09 5.96
N PRO A 152 11.10 2.33 6.52
CA PRO A 152 10.74 1.05 5.95
C PRO A 152 10.29 1.26 4.50
N THR A 153 11.07 0.68 3.59
CA THR A 153 10.91 0.85 2.15
C THR A 153 10.59 -0.50 1.55
N CYS A 154 9.45 -0.60 0.89
CA CYS A 154 9.03 -1.81 0.21
C CYS A 154 9.36 -1.68 -1.28
N TYR A 155 9.99 -2.70 -1.85
CA TYR A 155 10.25 -2.78 -3.29
C TYR A 155 9.40 -3.89 -3.88
N GLY A 156 8.89 -3.63 -5.07
CA GLY A 156 7.99 -4.56 -5.73
C GLY A 156 7.76 -4.18 -7.18
N ARG A 157 6.67 -4.72 -7.72
CA ARG A 157 6.21 -4.43 -9.07
C ARG A 157 4.70 -4.30 -9.13
N ILE A 158 4.25 -3.56 -10.11
CA ILE A 158 2.85 -3.46 -10.53
C ILE A 158 2.75 -4.00 -11.95
N THR A 159 1.90 -4.98 -12.14
CA THR A 159 1.59 -5.57 -13.45
C THR A 159 0.19 -5.14 -13.86
N PHE A 160 0.06 -4.64 -15.08
CA PHE A 160 -1.21 -4.35 -15.73
C PHE A 160 -1.46 -5.37 -16.84
N SER A 161 -2.60 -6.05 -16.78
CA SER A 161 -3.01 -7.08 -17.74
C SER A 161 -4.44 -6.84 -18.22
N LYS A 162 -4.80 -7.39 -19.39
CA LYS A 162 -6.19 -7.38 -19.83
C LYS A 162 -7.01 -8.23 -18.85
N LYS A 163 -8.23 -7.80 -18.54
CA LYS A 163 -9.17 -8.62 -17.78
C LYS A 163 -9.43 -9.91 -18.55
N THR A 164 -9.25 -11.04 -17.88
CA THR A 164 -9.71 -12.32 -18.38
C THR A 164 -11.22 -12.35 -18.17
N GLU A 165 -11.99 -12.47 -19.25
CA GLU A 165 -13.43 -12.71 -19.20
C GLU A 165 -13.74 -14.14 -18.74
#